data_AF-A0A9D2IXF3-F1
#
_entry.id   AF-A0A9D2IXF3-F1
#
_cell.length_a   1.000
_cell.length_b   1.000
_cell.length_c   1.000
_cell.angle_alpha   90.00
_cell.angle_beta   90.00
_cell.angle_gamma   90.00
#
_symmetry.space_group_name_H-M   'P 1'
#
loop_
_entity.id
_entity.type
_entity.pdbx_description
1 polymer ?
#
loop_
_entity_poly.entity_id
_entity_poly.type
_entity_poly.pdbx_seq_one_letter_code
_entity_poly.pdbx_strand_id
1 'polypeptide(L)'
;MTDKKLLPCPVAVLLQIVGTRWKILIVKELLSGTKRFSELKKVIICSQKVLTSNLRELEADSIISRKVYPQIPPKVEYSLTETGKTLEPIVLDMAKWGEYYKNLCEKNSD
;
A
#
# COMPACT_ATOMS: atom_id res chain seq x y z
N MET A 1 -11.25 -4.03 14.93
CA MET A 1 -11.80 -4.30 13.59
C MET A 1 -12.97 -3.35 13.42
N THR A 2 -12.84 -2.34 12.56
CA THR A 2 -13.97 -1.45 12.23
C THR A 2 -15.12 -2.30 11.68
N ASP A 3 -16.35 -1.95 12.04
CA ASP A 3 -17.59 -2.59 11.58
C ASP A 3 -17.85 -2.24 10.11
N LYS A 4 -16.94 -2.70 9.24
CA LYS A 4 -16.89 -2.37 7.81
C LYS A 4 -17.66 -3.45 7.07
N LYS A 5 -18.80 -3.08 6.48
CA LYS A 5 -19.57 -3.97 5.62
C LYS A 5 -18.73 -4.40 4.42
N LEU A 6 -18.33 -5.66 4.40
CA LEU A 6 -17.58 -6.27 3.29
C LEU A 6 -18.48 -6.46 2.08
N LEU A 7 -17.91 -6.28 0.89
CA LEU A 7 -18.60 -6.60 -0.36
C LEU A 7 -18.71 -8.13 -0.54
N PRO A 8 -19.72 -8.61 -1.28
CA PRO A 8 -19.94 -10.05 -1.46
C PRO A 8 -18.90 -10.72 -2.38
N CYS A 9 -18.30 -9.96 -3.31
CA CYS A 9 -17.28 -10.48 -4.23
C CYS A 9 -15.89 -10.42 -3.56
N PRO A 10 -15.13 -11.54 -3.49
CA PRO A 10 -13.79 -11.56 -2.88
C PRO A 10 -12.82 -10.56 -3.50
N VAL A 11 -12.86 -10.39 -4.83
CA VAL A 11 -12.05 -9.38 -5.52
C VAL A 11 -12.45 -7.97 -5.07
N ALA A 12 -13.75 -7.73 -4.90
CA ALA A 12 -14.25 -6.45 -4.44
C ALA A 12 -13.83 -6.17 -2.98
N VAL A 13 -13.75 -7.19 -2.12
CA VAL A 13 -13.20 -7.07 -0.76
C VAL A 13 -11.75 -6.59 -0.79
N LEU A 14 -10.90 -7.21 -1.63
CA LEU A 14 -9.52 -6.75 -1.81
C LEU A 14 -9.48 -5.28 -2.26
N LEU A 15 -10.30 -4.91 -3.25
CA LEU A 15 -10.37 -3.54 -3.76
C LEU A 15 -10.88 -2.53 -2.71
N GLN A 16 -11.74 -2.93 -1.77
CA GLN A 16 -12.13 -2.06 -0.64
C GLN A 16 -10.96 -1.74 0.31
N ILE A 17 -9.96 -2.61 0.36
CA ILE A 17 -8.80 -2.47 1.24
C ILE A 17 -7.69 -1.72 0.50
N VAL A 18 -7.28 -2.20 -0.69
CA VAL A 18 -6.10 -1.71 -1.42
C VAL A 18 -6.38 -1.19 -2.83
N GLY A 19 -7.64 -1.09 -3.25
CA GLY A 19 -8.01 -0.71 -4.61
C GLY A 19 -7.75 0.75 -4.99
N THR A 20 -7.37 1.61 -4.04
CA THR A 20 -6.91 2.96 -4.38
C THR A 20 -5.47 2.92 -4.90
N ARG A 21 -5.17 3.73 -5.92
CA ARG A 21 -3.82 3.85 -6.52
C ARG A 21 -2.71 3.97 -5.48
N TRP A 22 -2.95 4.72 -4.40
CA TRP A 22 -1.92 5.03 -3.42
C TRP A 22 -1.74 3.92 -2.39
N LYS A 23 -2.79 3.22 -1.96
CA LYS A 23 -2.68 2.16 -0.95
C LYS A 23 -1.82 1.00 -1.43
N ILE A 24 -2.05 0.54 -2.67
CA ILE A 24 -1.25 -0.56 -3.21
C ILE A 24 0.23 -0.17 -3.37
N LEU A 25 0.53 1.08 -3.72
CA LEU A 25 1.90 1.58 -3.77
C LEU A 25 2.54 1.69 -2.37
N ILE A 26 1.78 2.08 -1.35
CA ILE A 26 2.26 2.07 0.05
C ILE A 26 2.62 0.63 0.46
N VAL A 27 1.74 -0.34 0.20
CA VAL A 27 1.99 -1.76 0.51
C VAL A 27 3.25 -2.23 -0.20
N LYS A 28 3.38 -1.95 -1.50
CA LYS A 28 4.58 -2.28 -2.29
C LYS A 28 5.85 -1.73 -1.66
N GLU A 29 5.86 -0.46 -1.24
CA GLU A 29 7.05 0.15 -0.62
C GLU A 29 7.40 -0.49 0.73
N LEU A 30 6.39 -0.86 1.52
CA LEU A 30 6.56 -1.47 2.84
C LEU A 30 6.92 -2.96 2.80
N LEU A 31 6.76 -3.64 1.66
CA LEU A 31 7.29 -5.00 1.45
C LEU A 31 8.83 -5.03 1.58
N SER A 32 9.51 -3.93 1.22
CA SER A 32 10.96 -3.79 1.39
C SER A 32 11.41 -3.54 2.84
N GLY A 33 10.46 -3.45 3.77
CA GLY A 33 10.69 -3.19 5.18
C GLY A 33 10.14 -1.87 5.68
N THR A 34 10.42 -1.59 6.94
CA THR A 34 9.91 -0.43 7.68
C THR A 34 10.36 0.90 7.06
N LYS A 35 9.44 1.86 6.93
CA LYS A 35 9.72 3.21 6.37
C LYS A 35 9.17 4.31 7.25
N ARG A 36 9.79 5.49 7.21
CA ARG A 36 9.20 6.73 7.75
C ARG A 36 8.29 7.40 6.74
N PHE A 37 7.45 8.32 7.21
CA PHE A 37 6.57 9.11 6.36
C PHE A 37 7.31 9.84 5.23
N SER A 38 8.47 10.44 5.54
CA SER A 38 9.27 11.18 4.55
C SER A 38 9.82 10.29 3.44
N GLU A 39 10.14 9.03 3.75
CA GLU A 39 10.62 8.05 2.77
C GLU A 39 9.49 7.64 1.83
N LEU A 40 8.30 7.36 2.38
CA LEU A 40 7.10 7.08 1.57
C LEU A 40 6.70 8.29 0.71
N LYS A 41 6.78 9.50 1.26
CA LYS A 41 6.42 10.75 0.56
C LYS A 41 7.32 11.05 -0.64
N LYS A 42 8.60 10.64 -0.60
CA LYS A 42 9.56 10.81 -1.70
C LYS A 42 9.18 9.96 -2.92
N VAL A 43 8.70 8.73 -2.70
CA VAL A 43 8.37 7.79 -3.78
C VAL A 43 6.92 7.96 -4.24
N ILE A 44 6.00 8.22 -3.30
CA ILE A 44 4.56 8.28 -3.58
C ILE A 44 4.14 9.74 -3.78
N ILE A 45 3.97 10.11 -5.05
CA ILE A 45 3.72 11.49 -5.54
C ILE A 45 2.26 11.97 -5.31
N CYS A 46 1.65 11.61 -4.17
CA CYS A 46 0.36 12.15 -3.75
C CYS A 46 0.54 13.33 -2.78
N SER A 47 -0.53 14.06 -2.45
CA SER A 47 -0.44 15.12 -1.43
C SER A 47 -0.20 14.55 -0.04
N GLN A 48 0.37 15.34 0.88
CA GLN A 48 0.58 14.90 2.27
C GLN A 48 -0.72 14.47 2.95
N LYS A 49 -1.82 15.21 2.72
CA LYS A 49 -3.15 14.87 3.23
C LYS A 49 -3.62 13.51 2.73
N VAL A 50 -3.44 13.23 1.44
CA VAL A 50 -3.83 11.95 0.83
C VAL A 50 -2.97 10.80 1.37
N LEU A 51 -1.65 10.97 1.50
CA LEU A 51 -0.78 9.93 2.06
C LEU A 51 -1.18 9.59 3.51
N THR A 52 -1.41 10.61 4.34
CA THR A 52 -1.85 10.43 5.73
C THR A 52 -3.20 9.71 5.82
N SER A 53 -4.18 10.05 4.96
CA SER A 53 -5.47 9.35 4.92
C SER A 53 -5.29 7.87 4.60
N ASN A 54 -4.55 7.56 3.53
CA ASN A 54 -4.33 6.18 3.11
C ASN A 54 -3.58 5.36 4.18
N LEU A 55 -2.58 5.94 4.86
CA LEU A 55 -1.89 5.28 5.97
C LEU A 55 -2.83 4.97 7.13
N ARG A 56 -3.68 5.94 7.53
CA ARG A 56 -4.68 5.73 8.60
C ARG A 56 -5.70 4.66 8.23
N GLU A 57 -6.17 4.65 6.99
CA GLU A 57 -7.12 3.64 6.51
C GLU A 57 -6.49 2.25 6.48
N LEU A 58 -5.24 2.11 5.99
CA LEU A 58 -4.51 0.84 6.01
C LEU A 58 -4.21 0.36 7.44
N GLU A 59 -3.95 1.28 8.37
CA GLU A 59 -3.78 0.96 9.79
C GLU A 59 -5.10 0.47 10.40
N ALA A 60 -6.22 1.16 10.11
CA ALA A 60 -7.55 0.76 10.56
C ALA A 60 -7.98 -0.62 10.01
N ASP A 61 -7.65 -0.91 8.75
CA ASP A 61 -7.86 -2.20 8.09
C ASP A 61 -6.82 -3.27 8.54
N SER A 62 -5.94 -2.97 9.51
CA SER A 62 -4.91 -3.87 10.05
C SER A 62 -3.91 -4.41 9.02
N ILE A 63 -3.65 -3.65 7.96
CA ILE A 63 -2.67 -3.97 6.90
C ILE A 63 -1.28 -3.43 7.26
N ILE A 64 -1.23 -2.26 7.90
CA ILE A 64 0.03 -1.68 8.38
C ILE A 64 -0.02 -1.45 9.88
N SER A 65 1.14 -1.44 10.51
CA SER A 65 1.33 -0.98 11.88
C SER A 65 2.07 0.36 11.88
N ARG A 66 1.67 1.25 12.78
CA ARG A 66 2.34 2.53 13.01
C ARG A 66 3.01 2.50 14.38
N LYS A 67 4.32 2.70 14.42
CA LYS A 67 5.09 2.77 15.66
C LYS A 67 5.64 4.16 15.88
N VAL A 68 5.33 4.73 17.05
CA VAL A 68 5.85 6.03 17.51
C VAL A 68 6.99 5.76 18.49
N TYR A 69 8.14 6.36 18.22
CA TYR A 69 9.29 6.33 19.12
C TYR A 69 9.38 7.65 19.88
N PRO A 70 9.23 7.63 21.22
CA PRO A 70 9.36 8.81 22.05
C PRO A 70 10.85 9.16 22.21
N GLN A 71 11.39 9.82 21.20
CA GLN A 71 12.76 10.35 21.18
C GLN A 71 12.70 11.80 20.68
N ILE A 72 13.82 12.53 20.77
CA ILE A 72 13.93 13.90 20.24
C ILE A 72 14.85 13.85 19.01
N PRO A 73 14.38 14.24 17.80
CA PRO A 73 12.98 14.53 17.45
C PRO A 73 12.12 13.25 17.36
N PRO A 74 10.79 13.34 17.59
CA PRO A 74 9.90 12.17 17.53
C PRO A 74 9.99 11.46 16.19
N LYS A 75 10.10 10.13 16.22
CA LYS A 75 10.21 9.29 15.03
C LYS A 75 8.96 8.43 14.89
N VAL A 76 8.41 8.38 13.67
CA VAL A 76 7.26 7.53 13.34
C VAL A 76 7.64 6.61 12.20
N GLU A 77 7.37 5.33 12.37
CA GLU A 77 7.64 4.28 11.40
C GLU A 77 6.35 3.55 11.04
N TYR A 78 6.31 3.07 9.80
CA TYR A 78 5.25 2.23 9.26
C TYR A 78 5.86 0.92 8.75
N SER A 79 5.17 -0.19 9.02
CA SER A 79 5.55 -1.53 8.55
C SER A 79 4.30 -2.34 8.25
N LEU A 80 4.42 -3.39 7.42
CA LEU A 80 3.30 -4.32 7.21
C LEU A 80 3.07 -5.17 8.46
N THR A 81 1.79 -5.42 8.76
CA THR A 81 1.37 -6.45 9.71
C THR A 81 1.55 -7.85 9.09
N GLU A 82 1.28 -8.91 9.84
CA GLU A 82 1.23 -10.28 9.29
C GLU A 82 0.21 -10.39 8.16
N THR A 83 -1.00 -9.86 8.34
CA THR A 83 -2.03 -9.77 7.30
C THR A 83 -1.57 -8.93 6.12
N GLY A 84 -0.89 -7.81 6.35
CA GLY A 84 -0.38 -6.97 5.26
C GLY A 84 0.68 -7.66 4.41
N LYS A 85 1.51 -8.52 5.00
CA LYS A 85 2.51 -9.32 4.28
C LYS A 85 1.87 -10.36 3.36
N THR A 86 0.67 -10.85 3.66
CA THR A 86 -0.02 -11.81 2.75
C THR A 86 -0.46 -11.17 1.43
N LEU A 87 -0.34 -9.85 1.28
CA LEU A 87 -0.57 -9.14 0.00
C LEU A 87 0.63 -9.22 -0.95
N GLU A 88 1.79 -9.71 -0.51
CA GLU A 88 3.00 -9.79 -1.33
C GLU A 88 2.77 -10.50 -2.68
N PRO A 89 2.16 -11.71 -2.74
CA PRO A 89 1.96 -12.40 -4.01
C PRO A 89 1.10 -11.58 -4.99
N ILE A 90 0.09 -10.89 -4.47
CA ILE A 90 -0.80 -10.04 -5.28
C ILE A 90 -0.02 -8.88 -5.89
N VAL A 91 0.83 -8.21 -5.10
CA VAL A 91 1.67 -7.10 -5.60
C VAL A 91 2.65 -7.60 -6.67
N LEU A 92 3.22 -8.79 -6.49
CA LEU A 92 4.13 -9.40 -7.47
C LEU A 92 3.40 -9.73 -8.78
N ASP A 93 2.19 -10.30 -8.70
CA ASP A 93 1.41 -10.63 -9.90
C ASP A 93 0.91 -9.38 -10.63
N MET A 94 0.56 -8.31 -9.90
CA MET A 94 0.28 -7.00 -10.49
C MET A 94 1.50 -6.45 -11.25
N ALA A 95 2.70 -6.58 -10.68
CA ALA A 95 3.94 -6.13 -11.32
C ALA A 95 4.22 -6.91 -12.62
N LYS A 96 4.12 -8.25 -12.57
CA LYS A 96 4.28 -9.11 -13.76
C LYS A 96 3.29 -8.75 -14.87
N TRP A 97 2.02 -8.57 -14.51
CA TRP A 97 0.99 -8.21 -15.49
C TRP A 97 1.24 -6.80 -16.07
N GLY A 98 1.65 -5.84 -15.24
CA GLY A 98 1.98 -4.49 -15.69
C GLY A 98 3.14 -4.47 -16.68
N GLU A 99 4.17 -5.29 -16.45
CA GLU A 99 5.29 -5.47 -17.37
C GLU A 99 4.86 -6.13 -18.69
N TYR A 100 4.07 -7.20 -18.61
CA TYR A 100 3.47 -7.83 -19.79
C TYR A 100 2.68 -6.83 -20.65
N TYR A 101 1.82 -6.02 -20.02
CA TYR A 101 0.99 -5.05 -20.72
C TYR A 101 1.84 -3.93 -21.36
N LYS A 102 2.86 -3.43 -20.65
CA LYS A 102 3.81 -2.44 -21.21
C LYS A 102 4.48 -2.97 -22.47
N ASN A 103 4.98 -4.21 -22.44
CA ASN A 103 5.62 -4.84 -23.59
C ASN A 103 4.66 -5.05 -24.77
N LEU A 104 3.37 -5.31 -24.50
CA LEU A 104 2.35 -5.41 -25.54
C LEU A 104 2.13 -4.05 -26.25
N CYS A 105 2.09 -2.95 -25.50
CA CYS A 105 1.93 -1.62 -26.07
C CYS A 105 3.13 -1.18 -26.91
N GLU A 106 4.35 -1.50 -26.48
CA GLU A 106 5.58 -1.18 -27.23
C GLU A 106 5.64 -1.93 -28.56
N LYS A 107 5.25 -3.21 -28.59
CA LYS A 107 5.21 -4.02 -29.83
C LYS A 107 4.15 -3.60 -30.86
N ASN A 108 3.10 -2.91 -30.43
CA ASN A 108 2.05 -2.41 -31.32
C ASN A 108 2.35 -1.01 -31.87
N SER A 109 3.51 -0.44 -31.52
CA SER A 109 3.98 0.87 -32.00
C SER A 109 5.05 0.75 -33.10
N ASP A 110 5.45 -0.48 -33.44
CA ASP A 110 6.28 -0.87 -34.59
C ASP A 110 5.40 -1.51 -35.69
#